data_AF-A0A915CA96-F1
#
_entry.id   AF-A0A915CA96-F1
#
_cell.length_a   1.000
_cell.length_b   1.000
_cell.length_c   1.000
_cell.angle_alpha   90.00
_cell.angle_beta   90.00
_cell.angle_gamma   90.00
#
_symmetry.space_group_name_H-M   'P 1'
#
loop_
_entity.id
_entity.type
_entity.pdbx_description
1 polymer ?
#
loop_
_entity_poly.entity_id
_entity_poly.type
_entity_poly.pdbx_seq_one_letter_code
_entity_poly.pdbx_strand_id
1 'polypeptide(L)'
;SLLFVLRSAFAKRGQRIDFENQDGGDIKQPKSDDDNVWLMMNALPQHSPFRWERLTVSENFYKIPYIVSGQYDPEELAIINAAMNRIERNTCIRFKKRNNDDDFLDFQNKIGHGCYTTVGRLHGRNVVMLEANNMVTCIEYDIVIHELMHVIGLWHEHMRHDRGNYVRVRYDNIEPRMRDFNHTCKIAFVTC
;
A
#
# COMPACT_ATOMS: atom_id res chain seq x y z
N SER A 1 15.70 27.13 -17.60
CA SER A 1 15.51 25.98 -18.50
C SER A 1 16.38 24.83 -18.05
N LEU A 2 15.81 23.92 -17.25
CA LEU A 2 16.41 22.61 -16.98
C LEU A 2 15.25 21.63 -16.86
N LEU A 3 14.68 21.30 -18.02
CA LEU A 3 13.81 20.14 -18.18
C LEU A 3 14.69 18.91 -17.92
N PHE A 4 14.67 18.39 -16.69
CA PHE A 4 15.07 17.00 -16.47
C PHE A 4 13.92 16.14 -17.01
N VAL A 5 13.95 15.94 -18.34
CA VAL A 5 13.28 14.81 -18.97
C VAL A 5 13.99 13.58 -18.42
N LEU A 6 13.44 12.99 -17.36
CA LEU A 6 13.70 11.59 -17.05
C LEU A 6 13.21 10.82 -18.27
N ARG A 7 14.16 10.48 -19.14
CA ARG A 7 13.95 9.56 -20.24
C ARG A 7 13.38 8.29 -19.64
N SER A 8 12.12 8.04 -19.98
CA SER A 8 11.44 6.77 -19.79
C SER A 8 12.33 5.70 -20.42
N ALA A 9 13.07 4.97 -19.59
CA ALA A 9 13.79 3.79 -20.01
C ALA A 9 12.73 2.70 -20.23
N PHE A 10 12.67 2.27 -21.48
CA PHE A 10 11.90 1.21 -22.11
C PHE A 10 11.22 0.17 -21.19
N ALA A 11 9.93 0.00 -21.45
CA ALA A 11 9.01 -1.09 -21.09
C ALA A 11 9.38 -1.91 -19.83
N LYS A 12 8.88 -1.43 -18.69
CA LYS A 12 8.51 -2.32 -17.58
C LYS A 12 7.68 -3.48 -18.12
N ARG A 13 7.80 -4.64 -17.49
CA ARG A 13 6.92 -5.77 -17.79
C ARG A 13 5.46 -5.29 -17.64
N GLY A 14 4.66 -5.39 -18.70
CA GLY A 14 3.25 -5.01 -18.68
C GLY A 14 2.98 -3.51 -18.66
N GLN A 15 1.71 -3.15 -18.85
CA GLN A 15 1.23 -1.78 -18.69
C GLN A 15 0.91 -1.48 -17.22
N ARG A 16 0.90 -0.20 -16.84
CA ARG A 16 0.43 0.21 -15.51
C ARG A 16 -0.93 -0.40 -15.22
N ILE A 17 -1.12 -0.91 -14.00
CA ILE A 17 -2.43 -1.45 -13.63
C ILE A 17 -3.53 -0.40 -13.71
N ASP A 18 -4.68 -0.85 -14.20
CA ASP A 18 -5.91 -0.11 -14.12
C ASP A 18 -6.61 -0.43 -12.80
N PHE A 19 -6.46 0.47 -11.83
CA PHE A 19 -7.06 0.33 -10.51
C PHE A 19 -8.59 0.34 -10.55
N GLU A 20 -9.21 0.91 -11.58
CA GLU A 20 -10.66 0.86 -11.72
C GLU A 20 -11.09 -0.58 -12.01
N ASN A 21 -10.34 -1.29 -12.85
CA ASN A 21 -10.64 -2.65 -13.29
C ASN A 21 -10.06 -3.77 -12.41
N GLN A 22 -9.46 -3.44 -11.28
CA GLN A 22 -9.07 -4.42 -10.26
C GLN A 22 -10.31 -5.00 -9.56
N ASP A 23 -10.24 -6.29 -9.19
CA ASP A 23 -11.26 -6.91 -8.35
C ASP A 23 -11.14 -6.42 -6.89
N GLY A 24 -12.01 -5.48 -6.54
CA GLY A 24 -12.07 -4.87 -5.21
C GLY A 24 -11.10 -3.70 -5.04
N GLY A 25 -10.89 -3.31 -3.79
CA GLY A 25 -9.91 -2.29 -3.42
C GLY A 25 -8.49 -2.84 -3.31
N ASP A 26 -7.57 -1.95 -2.96
CA ASP A 26 -6.16 -2.22 -2.65
C ASP A 26 -5.92 -2.48 -1.13
N ILE A 27 -6.95 -2.38 -0.28
CA ILE A 27 -6.86 -2.74 1.14
C ILE A 27 -7.68 -4.00 1.43
N LYS A 28 -7.02 -5.10 1.81
CA LYS A 28 -7.65 -6.39 2.18
C LYS A 28 -7.42 -6.74 3.65
N GLN A 29 -8.24 -6.18 4.54
CA GLN A 29 -8.25 -6.50 5.97
C GLN A 29 -9.57 -7.13 6.42
N PRO A 30 -9.57 -7.98 7.47
CA PRO A 30 -10.80 -8.31 8.21
C PRO A 30 -11.37 -7.03 8.82
N LYS A 31 -12.69 -6.84 8.78
CA LYS A 31 -13.33 -5.78 9.58
C LYS A 31 -13.04 -6.07 11.06
N SER A 32 -12.44 -5.13 11.78
CA SER A 32 -12.49 -5.16 13.24
C SER A 32 -13.86 -4.68 13.67
N ASP A 33 -14.55 -5.43 14.52
CA ASP A 33 -15.84 -5.06 15.15
C ASP A 33 -15.70 -3.89 16.15
N ASP A 34 -14.57 -3.18 16.15
CA ASP A 34 -14.33 -2.05 17.05
C ASP A 34 -14.84 -0.75 16.41
N ASP A 35 -16.11 -0.50 16.69
CA ASP A 35 -16.97 0.59 16.22
C ASP A 35 -16.55 1.99 16.72
N ASN A 36 -15.33 2.43 16.41
CA ASN A 36 -14.97 3.85 16.41
C ASN A 36 -14.89 4.42 14.99
N VAL A 37 -15.80 3.97 14.12
CA VAL A 37 -15.99 4.42 12.72
C VAL A 37 -16.12 5.95 12.62
N TRP A 38 -16.57 6.62 13.68
CA TRP A 38 -16.87 8.05 13.72
C TRP A 38 -15.66 9.00 13.63
N LEU A 39 -14.43 8.51 13.87
CA LEU A 39 -13.22 9.33 13.85
C LEU A 39 -12.12 8.72 12.97
N MET A 40 -12.50 8.00 11.92
CA MET A 40 -11.52 7.44 10.99
C MET A 40 -10.68 8.56 10.37
N MET A 41 -9.39 8.57 10.71
CA MET A 41 -8.36 9.42 10.12
C MET A 41 -7.59 8.63 9.07
N ASN A 42 -6.70 9.31 8.35
CA ASN A 42 -5.84 8.66 7.35
C ASN A 42 -4.74 7.79 7.98
N ALA A 43 -4.50 7.83 9.29
CA ALA A 43 -3.44 7.09 9.94
C ALA A 43 -3.96 6.25 11.12
N LEU A 44 -3.33 5.09 11.35
CA LEU A 44 -3.58 4.28 12.53
C LEU A 44 -3.36 5.11 13.83
N PRO A 45 -4.28 5.04 14.80
CA PRO A 45 -4.12 5.72 16.08
C PRO A 45 -2.83 5.34 16.80
N GLN A 46 -2.29 6.24 17.63
CA GLN A 46 -1.01 6.03 18.31
C GLN A 46 -0.95 4.73 19.13
N HIS A 47 -2.08 4.34 19.73
CA HIS A 47 -2.23 3.15 20.58
C HIS A 47 -2.76 1.91 19.84
N SER A 48 -2.85 1.97 18.50
CA SER A 48 -3.36 0.84 17.72
C SER A 48 -2.45 -0.40 17.87
N PRO A 49 -3.02 -1.59 18.12
CA PRO A 49 -2.24 -2.83 18.17
C PRO A 49 -1.62 -3.18 16.81
N PHE A 50 -2.17 -2.64 15.72
CA PHE A 50 -1.70 -2.85 14.35
C PHE A 50 -0.49 -1.97 13.98
N ARG A 51 0.14 -1.27 14.92
CA ARG A 51 1.39 -0.56 14.62
C ARG A 51 2.57 -1.54 14.64
N TRP A 52 3.57 -1.25 13.81
CA TRP A 52 4.85 -1.96 13.84
C TRP A 52 5.62 -1.70 15.14
N GLU A 53 6.46 -2.65 15.51
CA GLU A 53 7.22 -2.61 16.76
C GLU A 53 8.53 -1.81 16.60
N ARG A 54 9.05 -1.31 17.73
CA ARG A 54 10.31 -0.56 17.73
C ARG A 54 11.49 -1.51 17.51
N LEU A 55 12.44 -1.07 16.68
CA LEU A 55 13.65 -1.82 16.35
C LEU A 55 14.61 -1.91 17.55
N THR A 56 14.77 -0.83 18.30
CA THR A 56 15.54 -0.78 19.54
C THR A 56 14.82 0.10 20.57
N VAL A 57 15.11 -0.11 21.85
CA VAL A 57 14.55 0.74 22.93
C VAL A 57 15.23 2.12 22.95
N SER A 58 16.47 2.20 22.47
CA SER A 58 17.31 3.41 22.50
C SER A 58 17.11 4.34 21.29
N GLU A 59 16.57 3.83 20.16
CA GLU A 59 16.32 4.63 18.97
C GLU A 59 14.84 4.56 18.58
N ASN A 60 14.24 5.69 18.19
CA ASN A 60 12.83 5.76 17.77
C ASN A 60 12.58 5.15 16.37
N PHE A 61 13.30 4.09 15.98
CA PHE A 61 13.10 3.38 14.72
C PHE A 61 12.09 2.24 14.87
N TYR A 62 11.32 1.99 13.82
CA TYR A 62 10.33 0.92 13.76
C TYR A 62 10.73 -0.09 12.69
N LYS A 63 10.80 -1.37 13.08
CA LYS A 63 11.22 -2.46 12.18
C LYS A 63 10.01 -2.98 11.42
N ILE A 64 10.14 -3.10 10.10
CA ILE A 64 9.22 -3.83 9.24
C ILE A 64 9.98 -4.99 8.59
N PRO A 65 9.88 -6.20 9.15
CA PRO A 65 10.50 -7.40 8.58
C PRO A 65 9.84 -7.77 7.26
N TYR A 66 10.62 -8.21 6.26
CA TYR A 66 10.06 -8.65 4.98
C TYR A 66 10.80 -9.80 4.31
N ILE A 67 10.06 -10.58 3.52
CA ILE A 67 10.57 -11.54 2.54
C ILE A 67 10.01 -11.20 1.16
N VAL A 68 10.59 -11.78 0.12
CA VAL A 68 10.08 -11.67 -1.25
C VAL A 68 9.90 -13.10 -1.77
N SER A 69 8.66 -13.60 -1.78
CA SER A 69 8.33 -14.91 -2.35
C SER A 69 7.86 -14.81 -3.80
N GLY A 70 7.39 -13.64 -4.21
CA GLY A 70 7.04 -13.34 -5.61
C GLY A 70 8.25 -13.36 -6.52
N GLN A 71 8.03 -13.79 -7.77
CA GLN A 71 9.04 -13.72 -8.81
C GLN A 71 9.07 -12.31 -9.40
N TYR A 72 10.16 -11.61 -9.14
CA TYR A 72 10.45 -10.29 -9.69
C TYR A 72 11.82 -10.33 -10.36
N ASP A 73 11.97 -9.64 -11.49
CA ASP A 73 13.27 -9.45 -12.11
C ASP A 73 14.12 -8.41 -11.34
N PRO A 74 15.42 -8.29 -11.65
CA PRO A 74 16.30 -7.37 -10.93
C PRO A 74 15.87 -5.90 -10.99
N GLU A 75 15.22 -5.46 -12.07
CA GLU A 75 14.75 -4.07 -12.23
C GLU A 75 13.51 -3.82 -11.37
N GLU A 76 12.58 -4.78 -11.34
CA GLU A 76 11.41 -4.76 -10.48
C GLU A 76 11.81 -4.71 -9.00
N LEU A 77 12.77 -5.56 -8.60
CA LEU A 77 13.34 -5.53 -7.24
C LEU A 77 14.03 -4.20 -6.92
N ALA A 78 14.71 -3.59 -7.90
CA ALA A 78 15.33 -2.28 -7.72
C ALA A 78 14.29 -1.19 -7.43
N ILE A 79 13.12 -1.25 -8.08
CA ILE A 79 12.00 -0.31 -7.81
C ILE A 79 11.44 -0.51 -6.40
N ILE A 80 11.21 -1.76 -5.98
CA ILE A 80 10.73 -2.07 -4.61
C ILE A 80 11.75 -1.55 -3.57
N ASN A 81 13.04 -1.82 -3.78
CA ASN A 81 14.10 -1.33 -2.91
C ASN A 81 14.19 0.20 -2.91
N ALA A 82 14.02 0.86 -4.05
CA ALA A 82 14.03 2.31 -4.14
C ALA A 82 12.87 2.95 -3.36
N ALA A 83 11.67 2.36 -3.42
CA ALA A 83 10.50 2.79 -2.64
C ALA A 83 10.72 2.62 -1.14
N MET A 84 11.21 1.45 -0.69
CA MET A 84 11.59 1.22 0.71
C MET A 84 12.63 2.24 1.17
N ASN A 85 13.71 2.43 0.41
CA ASN A 85 14.77 3.40 0.72
C ASN A 85 14.28 4.85 0.76
N ARG A 86 13.28 5.22 -0.04
CA ARG A 86 12.66 6.55 0.03
C ARG A 86 12.02 6.76 1.39
N ILE A 87 11.24 5.79 1.87
CA ILE A 87 10.58 5.86 3.17
C ILE A 87 11.61 5.90 4.30
N GLU A 88 12.62 5.02 4.28
CA GLU A 88 13.63 4.94 5.34
C GLU A 88 14.41 6.24 5.52
N ARG A 89 14.74 6.93 4.41
CA ARG A 89 15.47 8.20 4.46
C ARG A 89 14.67 9.38 5.00
N ASN A 90 13.33 9.30 4.96
CA ASN A 90 12.45 10.41 5.32
C ASN A 90 11.66 10.15 6.61
N THR A 91 11.78 8.95 7.18
CA THR A 91 11.00 8.53 8.35
C THR A 91 11.84 7.69 9.29
N CYS A 92 11.25 7.29 10.42
CA CYS A 92 11.84 6.33 11.34
C CYS A 92 11.49 4.86 11.01
N ILE A 93 10.87 4.57 9.88
CA ILE A 93 10.58 3.20 9.45
C ILE A 93 11.85 2.55 8.88
N ARG A 94 12.07 1.27 9.17
CA ARG A 94 13.21 0.48 8.70
C ARG A 94 12.75 -0.87 8.19
N PHE A 95 12.84 -1.09 6.88
CA PHE A 95 12.58 -2.37 6.24
C PHE A 95 13.81 -3.27 6.41
N LYS A 96 13.62 -4.47 6.95
CA LYS A 96 14.70 -5.44 7.17
C LYS A 96 14.33 -6.80 6.62
N LYS A 97 15.27 -7.49 5.97
CA LYS A 97 15.06 -8.89 5.60
C LYS A 97 14.68 -9.68 6.85
N ARG A 98 13.61 -10.46 6.75
CA ARG A 98 13.08 -11.24 7.86
C ARG A 98 14.12 -12.23 8.39
N ASN A 99 14.17 -12.36 9.71
CA ASN A 99 14.86 -13.45 10.41
C ASN A 99 13.79 -14.32 11.09
N ASN A 100 13.75 -14.33 12.43
CA ASN A 100 12.79 -15.04 13.26
C ASN A 100 11.68 -14.10 13.73
N ASP A 101 11.26 -13.20 12.85
CA ASP A 101 10.18 -12.26 13.12
C ASP A 101 8.83 -12.96 12.89
N ASP A 102 7.96 -12.96 13.90
CA ASP A 102 6.62 -13.57 13.80
C ASP A 102 5.75 -12.83 12.79
N ASP A 103 5.78 -11.50 12.84
CA ASP A 103 5.02 -10.61 11.97
C ASP A 103 5.94 -10.01 10.89
N PHE A 104 5.57 -10.18 9.63
CA PHE A 104 6.42 -9.78 8.50
C PHE A 104 5.62 -9.57 7.22
N LEU A 105 6.18 -8.78 6.31
CA LEU A 105 5.67 -8.64 4.96
C LEU A 105 6.15 -9.77 4.05
N ASP A 106 5.28 -10.22 3.16
CA ASP A 106 5.61 -11.11 2.06
C ASP A 106 5.21 -10.44 0.74
N PHE A 107 6.21 -9.95 0.00
CA PHE A 107 5.99 -9.42 -1.33
C PHE A 107 5.70 -10.57 -2.31
N GLN A 108 4.48 -10.61 -2.84
CA GLN A 108 3.98 -11.64 -3.74
C GLN A 108 3.65 -11.08 -5.11
N ASN A 109 3.92 -11.86 -6.15
CA ASN A 109 3.54 -11.57 -7.52
C ASN A 109 2.63 -12.70 -8.01
N LYS A 110 1.33 -12.43 -8.16
CA LYS A 110 0.35 -13.39 -8.69
C LYS A 110 -0.47 -12.73 -9.79
N ILE A 111 -0.62 -13.43 -10.90
CA ILE A 111 -1.37 -12.96 -12.07
C ILE A 111 -2.87 -12.89 -11.73
N GLY A 112 -3.52 -11.79 -12.07
CA GLY A 112 -4.95 -11.55 -11.83
C GLY A 112 -5.30 -11.12 -10.39
N HIS A 113 -4.32 -10.71 -9.59
CA HIS A 113 -4.53 -10.30 -8.19
C HIS A 113 -4.41 -8.79 -7.96
N GLY A 114 -3.81 -8.06 -8.91
CA GLY A 114 -3.59 -6.63 -8.85
C GLY A 114 -2.61 -6.17 -7.77
N CYS A 115 -2.83 -4.97 -7.23
CA CYS A 115 -2.04 -4.39 -6.15
C CYS A 115 -2.90 -4.28 -4.91
N TYR A 116 -2.46 -4.88 -3.81
CA TYR A 116 -3.14 -4.70 -2.53
C TYR A 116 -2.24 -5.08 -1.35
N THR A 117 -2.60 -4.59 -0.18
CA THR A 117 -2.05 -5.03 1.10
C THR A 117 -3.02 -4.80 2.26
N THR A 118 -2.53 -4.89 3.48
CA THR A 118 -3.23 -4.61 4.73
C THR A 118 -2.75 -3.29 5.31
N VAL A 119 -3.57 -2.64 6.14
CA VAL A 119 -3.14 -1.42 6.83
C VAL A 119 -2.46 -1.76 8.15
N GLY A 120 -1.19 -1.40 8.28
CA GLY A 120 -0.39 -1.70 9.46
C GLY A 120 0.13 -3.15 9.50
N ARG A 121 0.39 -3.61 10.73
CA ARG A 121 0.90 -4.93 11.11
C ARG A 121 -0.25 -5.83 11.56
N LEU A 122 -0.53 -6.86 10.79
CA LEU A 122 -1.29 -8.03 11.25
C LEU A 122 -0.37 -9.07 11.86
N HIS A 123 -0.94 -9.96 12.67
CA HIS A 123 -0.20 -11.09 13.21
C HIS A 123 0.17 -12.09 12.12
N GLY A 124 1.42 -12.53 12.09
CA GLY A 124 1.94 -13.46 11.10
C GLY A 124 2.29 -12.81 9.76
N ARG A 125 1.97 -13.53 8.67
CA ARG A 125 2.31 -13.13 7.31
C ARG A 125 1.35 -12.06 6.78
N ASN A 126 1.88 -10.88 6.47
CA ASN A 126 1.18 -9.77 5.84
C ASN A 126 1.53 -9.75 4.34
N VAL A 127 0.54 -9.85 3.45
CA VAL A 127 0.80 -9.89 2.01
C VAL A 127 0.92 -8.48 1.45
N VAL A 128 1.96 -8.23 0.67
CA VAL A 128 2.05 -7.09 -0.24
C VAL A 128 2.00 -7.65 -1.66
N MET A 129 0.82 -7.61 -2.27
CA MET A 129 0.63 -8.08 -3.64
C MET A 129 1.05 -6.98 -4.60
N LEU A 130 2.02 -7.26 -5.46
CA LEU A 130 2.40 -6.40 -6.56
C LEU A 130 2.46 -7.26 -7.81
N GLU A 131 1.32 -7.40 -8.49
CA GLU A 131 1.26 -8.13 -9.76
C GLU A 131 2.23 -7.52 -10.78
N ALA A 132 3.04 -8.36 -11.44
CA ALA A 132 3.96 -7.94 -12.49
C ALA A 132 4.12 -9.05 -13.53
N ASN A 133 3.47 -8.86 -14.68
CA ASN A 133 3.52 -9.78 -15.82
C ASN A 133 3.52 -9.00 -17.15
N ASN A 134 3.56 -9.70 -18.28
CA ASN A 134 3.72 -9.07 -19.60
C ASN A 134 2.51 -8.21 -20.03
N MET A 135 1.38 -8.28 -19.33
CA MET A 135 0.18 -7.50 -19.62
C MET A 135 0.03 -6.32 -18.66
N VAL A 136 0.26 -6.55 -17.35
CA VAL A 136 0.00 -5.56 -16.30
C VAL A 136 1.08 -5.53 -15.22
N THR A 137 1.29 -4.36 -14.60
CA THR A 137 2.23 -4.17 -13.50
C THR A 137 1.79 -3.18 -12.42
N CYS A 138 2.04 -3.57 -11.19
CA CYS A 138 2.02 -2.78 -9.96
C CYS A 138 3.41 -2.23 -9.62
N ILE A 139 4.45 -2.60 -10.36
CA ILE A 139 5.85 -2.23 -10.08
C ILE A 139 6.15 -0.86 -10.68
N GLU A 140 5.40 0.13 -10.22
CA GLU A 140 5.71 1.54 -10.37
C GLU A 140 6.09 2.17 -9.05
N TYR A 141 7.06 3.09 -9.08
CA TYR A 141 7.65 3.64 -7.87
C TYR A 141 6.59 4.31 -6.96
N ASP A 142 5.64 5.02 -7.56
CA ASP A 142 4.49 5.64 -6.89
C ASP A 142 3.52 4.59 -6.33
N ILE A 143 3.21 3.54 -7.11
CA ILE A 143 2.33 2.44 -6.68
C ILE A 143 2.95 1.65 -5.53
N VAL A 144 4.22 1.29 -5.62
CA VAL A 144 4.91 0.56 -4.54
C VAL A 144 5.01 1.43 -3.29
N ILE A 145 5.26 2.75 -3.41
CA ILE A 145 5.21 3.65 -2.25
C ILE A 145 3.81 3.64 -1.63
N HIS A 146 2.76 3.71 -2.43
CA HIS A 146 1.38 3.71 -1.97
C HIS A 146 1.05 2.45 -1.15
N GLU A 147 1.36 1.26 -1.67
CA GLU A 147 1.16 0.01 -0.93
C GLU A 147 2.02 -0.03 0.36
N LEU A 148 3.25 0.48 0.32
CA LEU A 148 4.08 0.57 1.52
C LEU A 148 3.53 1.58 2.55
N MET A 149 2.81 2.61 2.14
CA MET A 149 2.12 3.53 3.05
C MET A 149 0.94 2.85 3.74
N HIS A 150 0.19 1.98 3.05
CA HIS A 150 -0.79 1.12 3.69
C HIS A 150 -0.14 0.24 4.76
N VAL A 151 0.95 -0.45 4.41
CA VAL A 151 1.74 -1.25 5.36
C VAL A 151 2.15 -0.46 6.60
N ILE A 152 2.55 0.80 6.46
CA ILE A 152 2.94 1.65 7.60
C ILE A 152 1.76 1.95 8.52
N GLY A 153 0.55 1.98 7.98
CA GLY A 153 -0.67 2.24 8.74
C GLY A 153 -1.51 3.39 8.18
N LEU A 154 -1.39 3.71 6.89
CA LEU A 154 -2.20 4.76 6.29
C LEU A 154 -3.42 4.19 5.54
N TRP A 155 -4.59 4.77 5.78
CA TRP A 155 -5.80 4.65 4.97
C TRP A 155 -5.73 5.62 3.79
N HIS A 156 -6.59 5.44 2.79
CA HIS A 156 -6.70 6.48 1.75
C HIS A 156 -7.18 7.80 2.34
N GLU A 157 -6.61 8.90 1.87
CA GLU A 157 -6.92 10.24 2.40
C GLU A 157 -8.41 10.58 2.28
N HIS A 158 -9.02 10.20 1.16
CA HIS A 158 -10.44 10.44 0.91
C HIS A 158 -11.36 9.58 1.80
N MET A 159 -10.84 8.70 2.66
CA MET A 159 -11.66 7.95 3.62
C MET A 159 -11.87 8.73 4.92
N ARG A 160 -11.08 9.78 5.18
CA ARG A 160 -11.17 10.56 6.42
C ARG A 160 -12.61 10.99 6.74
N HIS A 161 -12.95 10.98 8.03
CA HIS A 161 -14.26 11.41 8.50
C HIS A 161 -14.58 12.87 8.12
N ASP A 162 -13.57 13.74 8.06
CA ASP A 162 -13.68 15.16 7.74
C ASP A 162 -13.55 15.48 6.24
N ARG A 163 -13.47 14.46 5.37
CA ARG A 163 -13.29 14.65 3.91
C ARG A 163 -14.33 15.58 3.28
N GLY A 164 -15.55 15.61 3.83
CA GLY A 164 -16.67 16.39 3.30
C GLY A 164 -16.42 17.90 3.31
N ASN A 165 -15.43 18.36 4.08
CA ASN A 165 -14.98 19.74 4.11
C ASN A 165 -14.03 20.10 2.95
N TYR A 166 -13.47 19.10 2.24
CA TYR A 166 -12.41 19.29 1.25
C TYR A 166 -12.78 18.75 -0.13
N VAL A 167 -13.50 17.64 -0.19
CA VAL A 167 -13.85 16.96 -1.44
C VAL A 167 -15.33 16.57 -1.47
N ARG A 168 -15.92 16.61 -2.67
CA ARG A 168 -17.29 16.14 -2.90
C ARG A 168 -17.27 14.89 -3.77
N VAL A 169 -17.73 13.78 -3.21
CA VAL A 169 -17.89 12.53 -3.95
C VAL A 169 -19.14 12.61 -4.83
N ARG A 170 -18.96 12.53 -6.16
CA ARG A 170 -20.06 12.43 -7.13
C ARG A 170 -20.46 10.97 -7.28
N TYR A 171 -21.28 10.47 -6.36
CA TYR A 171 -21.68 9.06 -6.30
C TYR A 171 -22.31 8.53 -7.61
N ASP A 172 -22.98 9.39 -8.38
CA ASP A 172 -23.55 9.02 -9.68
C ASP A 172 -22.48 8.61 -10.71
N ASN A 173 -21.25 9.10 -10.55
CA ASN A 173 -20.12 8.79 -11.42
C ASN A 173 -19.31 7.57 -10.94
N ILE A 174 -19.67 6.98 -9.80
CA ILE A 174 -18.98 5.78 -9.29
C ILE A 174 -19.60 4.55 -9.96
N GLU A 175 -18.77 3.64 -10.44
CA GLU A 175 -19.25 2.37 -11.00
C GLU A 175 -20.05 1.59 -9.95
N PRO A 176 -21.24 1.05 -10.26
CA PRO A 176 -22.11 0.39 -9.27
C PRO A 176 -21.42 -0.67 -8.41
N ARG A 177 -20.53 -1.50 -8.99
CA ARG A 177 -19.77 -2.53 -8.26
C ARG A 177 -18.80 -1.99 -7.19
N MET A 178 -18.48 -0.70 -7.28
CA MET A 178 -17.57 0.02 -6.38
C MET A 178 -18.32 0.83 -5.31
N ARG A 179 -19.65 0.94 -5.40
CA ARG A 179 -20.50 1.68 -4.44
C ARG A 179 -20.76 0.91 -3.15
N ASP A 180 -20.61 -0.42 -3.17
CA ASP A 180 -20.77 -1.26 -1.99
C ASP A 180 -19.56 -1.13 -1.06
N PHE A 181 -19.65 -0.18 -0.11
CA PHE A 181 -18.70 0.01 0.99
C PHE A 181 -18.71 -1.14 2.01
N ASN A 182 -19.54 -2.17 1.79
CA ASN A 182 -19.83 -3.12 2.84
C ASN A 182 -18.66 -4.07 3.13
N HIS A 183 -17.64 -4.20 2.28
CA HIS A 183 -16.53 -5.15 2.54
C HIS A 183 -15.14 -4.75 2.02
N THR A 184 -14.94 -3.59 1.40
CA THR A 184 -13.60 -3.16 0.91
C THR A 184 -13.65 -1.68 0.52
N CYS A 185 -12.60 -0.90 0.81
CA CYS A 185 -12.49 0.45 0.26
C CYS A 185 -12.16 0.31 -1.23
N LYS A 186 -13.18 0.37 -2.09
CA LYS A 186 -13.03 0.16 -3.53
C LYS A 186 -12.74 1.44 -4.32
N ILE A 187 -12.63 2.59 -3.66
CA ILE A 187 -12.36 3.85 -4.37
C ILE A 187 -10.85 4.07 -4.30
N ALA A 188 -10.11 3.66 -5.33
CA ALA A 188 -8.67 3.91 -5.37
C ALA A 188 -8.37 5.42 -5.57
N PHE A 189 -9.25 6.16 -6.25
CA PHE A 189 -9.04 7.59 -6.48
C PHE A 189 -10.37 8.36 -6.53
N VAL A 190 -10.49 9.40 -5.71
CA VAL A 190 -11.32 10.55 -6.05
C VAL A 190 -10.45 11.41 -6.95
N THR A 191 -10.72 11.41 -8.25
CA THR A 191 -10.16 12.43 -9.13
C THR A 191 -10.65 13.79 -8.63
N CYS A 192 -9.71 14.66 -8.23
CA CYS A 192 -9.98 16.09 -8.02
C CYS A 192 -10.26 16.76 -9.37
#